data_AF-A0A1Q7IFT2-F1
#
_entry.id   AF-A0A1Q7IFT2-F1
#
_cell.length_a   1.000
_cell.length_b   1.000
_cell.length_c   1.000
_cell.angle_alpha   90.00
_cell.angle_beta   90.00
_cell.angle_gamma   90.00
#
_symmetry.space_group_name_H-M   'P 1'
#
loop_
_entity.id
_entity.type
_entity.pdbx_description
1 polymer ?
#
loop_
_entity_poly.entity_id
_entity_poly.type
_entity_poly.pdbx_seq_one_letter_code
_entity_poly.pdbx_strand_id
1 'polypeptide(L)'
;MLDFAELLLFGAIAGLTIFLGLPMALLQSVSPRKKGFLNALSMGILVFLISDVLANAWAPTKLAVTSAYTGTGSPSDAALDLLALFGGLGLGLLGLASYEQRYIRRITLALKSFRPRLEGMTDDLNGPATRARETAQEQRSTTLFGSPYHLATMIAMSIGLHNLSEGLAIGQSYASGSIALAVVLIVGFGAHNATEGFGIAGPLTGILEKPRVSFLAKLGLIGGGPTFLGTIIGSLWVSELTYVLFLSLAAGALVYVTLLMYNAARRQSSNDLIMVGIFIGLLAGFLTDLIVSLGGA
;
A
#
# COMPACT_ATOMS: atom_id res chain seq x y z
N MET A 1 -26.74 -19.97 1.24
CA MET A 1 -25.90 -19.69 0.05
C MET A 1 -25.63 -18.21 0.09
N LEU A 2 -24.39 -17.80 -0.13
CA LEU A 2 -24.05 -16.38 -0.24
C LEU A 2 -24.57 -15.88 -1.58
N ASP A 3 -25.46 -14.90 -1.60
CA ASP A 3 -25.90 -14.30 -2.86
C ASP A 3 -24.93 -13.19 -3.33
N PHE A 4 -25.14 -12.69 -4.54
CA PHE A 4 -24.27 -11.67 -5.11
C PHE A 4 -24.29 -10.34 -4.33
N ALA A 5 -25.44 -9.96 -3.75
CA ALA A 5 -25.54 -8.74 -2.98
C ALA A 5 -24.80 -8.88 -1.63
N GLU A 6 -24.90 -10.04 -1.00
CA GLU A 6 -24.14 -10.39 0.21
C GLU A 6 -22.63 -10.41 -0.06
N LEU A 7 -22.18 -10.96 -1.21
CA LEU A 7 -20.78 -10.90 -1.64
C LEU A 7 -20.27 -9.46 -1.71
N LEU A 8 -21.01 -8.59 -2.40
CA LEU A 8 -20.64 -7.20 -2.58
C LEU A 8 -20.62 -6.44 -1.25
N LEU A 9 -21.60 -6.69 -0.39
CA LEU A 9 -21.66 -6.10 0.95
C LEU A 9 -20.45 -6.52 1.79
N PHE A 10 -20.12 -7.81 1.82
CA PHE A 10 -19.02 -8.30 2.61
C PHE A 10 -17.64 -7.94 2.03
N GLY A 11 -17.49 -7.93 0.71
CA GLY A 11 -16.28 -7.40 0.06
C GLY A 11 -16.08 -5.92 0.35
N ALA A 12 -17.17 -5.14 0.40
CA ALA A 12 -17.11 -3.75 0.85
C ALA A 12 -16.71 -3.65 2.34
N ILE A 13 -17.32 -4.44 3.22
CA ILE A 13 -16.97 -4.45 4.65
C ILE A 13 -15.50 -4.81 4.85
N ALA A 14 -15.01 -5.85 4.18
CA ALA A 14 -13.62 -6.30 4.25
C ALA A 14 -12.64 -5.20 3.86
N GLY A 15 -12.92 -4.42 2.81
CA GLY A 15 -12.09 -3.26 2.45
C GLY A 15 -12.25 -2.08 3.43
N LEU A 16 -13.46 -1.81 3.90
CA LEU A 16 -13.76 -0.66 4.76
C LEU A 16 -13.27 -0.84 6.21
N THR A 17 -12.88 -2.04 6.64
CA THR A 17 -12.24 -2.20 7.96
C THR A 17 -10.95 -1.38 8.08
N ILE A 18 -10.31 -0.98 6.97
CA ILE A 18 -9.16 -0.07 6.97
C ILE A 18 -9.42 1.24 7.73
N PHE A 19 -10.68 1.69 7.76
CA PHE A 19 -11.07 2.88 8.51
C PHE A 19 -10.89 2.72 10.02
N LEU A 20 -10.83 1.50 10.55
CA LEU A 20 -10.61 1.24 11.98
C LEU A 20 -9.21 1.69 12.44
N GLY A 21 -8.20 1.65 11.55
CA GLY A 21 -6.85 2.09 11.86
C GLY A 21 -6.61 3.60 11.68
N LEU A 22 -7.40 4.28 10.85
CA LEU A 22 -7.22 5.71 10.52
C LEU A 22 -7.35 6.70 11.69
N PRO A 23 -8.21 6.47 12.72
CA PRO A 23 -8.28 7.35 13.90
C PRO A 23 -6.95 7.56 14.61
N MET A 24 -5.99 6.64 14.45
CA MET A 24 -4.61 6.80 14.96
C MET A 24 -3.97 8.11 14.48
N ALA A 25 -4.30 8.58 13.26
CA ALA A 25 -3.80 9.81 12.69
C ALA A 25 -4.26 11.08 13.45
N LEU A 26 -5.32 10.97 14.25
CA LEU A 26 -5.87 12.08 15.04
C LEU A 26 -5.18 12.24 16.40
N LEU A 27 -4.33 11.28 16.79
CA LEU A 27 -3.58 11.33 18.04
C LEU A 27 -2.50 12.41 17.97
N GLN A 28 -2.57 13.33 18.93
CA GLN A 28 -1.60 14.40 19.12
C GLN A 28 -0.54 13.98 20.13
N SER A 29 0.62 14.63 20.07
CA SER A 29 1.68 14.49 21.10
C SER A 29 2.27 13.08 21.25
N VAL A 30 2.31 12.30 20.15
CA VAL A 30 2.99 11.00 20.12
C VAL A 30 4.50 11.21 20.01
N SER A 31 5.29 10.59 20.88
CA SER A 31 6.75 10.74 20.85
C SER A 31 7.36 10.17 19.56
N PRO A 32 8.50 10.71 19.06
CA PRO A 32 9.14 10.21 17.84
C PRO A 32 9.42 8.69 17.87
N ARG A 33 9.82 8.17 19.04
CA ARG A 33 10.02 6.73 19.27
C ARG A 33 8.73 5.93 19.05
N LYS A 34 7.61 6.38 19.60
CA LYS A 34 6.30 5.71 19.42
C LYS A 34 5.84 5.77 17.97
N LYS A 35 6.04 6.90 17.28
CA LYS A 35 5.74 7.02 15.84
C LYS A 35 6.56 6.05 15.00
N GLY A 36 7.87 6.02 15.23
CA GLY A 36 8.78 5.10 14.54
C GLY A 36 8.44 3.64 14.81
N PHE A 37 8.09 3.30 16.05
CA PHE A 37 7.66 1.95 16.42
C PHE A 37 6.35 1.54 15.73
N LEU A 38 5.32 2.38 15.73
CA LEU A 38 4.03 2.07 15.08
C LEU A 38 4.16 1.97 13.56
N ASN A 39 4.97 2.83 12.95
CA ASN A 39 5.31 2.72 11.54
C ASN A 39 6.08 1.41 11.27
N ALA A 40 6.99 1.02 12.15
CA ALA A 40 7.73 -0.23 12.04
C ALA A 40 6.88 -1.48 12.23
N LEU A 41 5.93 -1.46 13.17
CA LEU A 41 4.90 -2.48 13.33
C LEU A 41 4.13 -2.67 12.01
N SER A 42 3.68 -1.56 11.41
CA SER A 42 3.00 -1.60 10.12
C SER A 42 3.89 -2.20 9.02
N MET A 43 5.16 -1.77 8.93
CA MET A 43 6.12 -2.35 7.96
C MET A 43 6.29 -3.86 8.14
N GLY A 44 6.30 -4.37 9.39
CA GLY A 44 6.35 -5.81 9.64
C GLY A 44 5.18 -6.57 9.04
N ILE A 45 3.98 -6.01 9.15
CA ILE A 45 2.76 -6.55 8.51
C ILE A 45 2.91 -6.50 6.99
N LEU A 46 3.36 -5.38 6.42
CA LEU A 46 3.60 -5.29 4.96
C LEU A 46 4.62 -6.32 4.46
N VAL A 47 5.67 -6.60 5.24
CA VAL A 47 6.66 -7.64 4.88
C VAL A 47 6.03 -9.04 4.87
N PHE A 48 5.17 -9.35 5.84
CA PHE A 48 4.35 -10.56 5.80
C PHE A 48 3.50 -10.61 4.51
N LEU A 49 2.78 -9.54 4.19
CA LEU A 49 1.91 -9.47 3.00
C LEU A 49 2.69 -9.65 1.68
N ILE A 50 3.89 -9.09 1.58
CA ILE A 50 4.77 -9.33 0.42
C ILE A 50 5.05 -10.83 0.26
N SER A 51 5.34 -11.53 1.36
CA SER A 51 5.61 -12.96 1.34
C SER A 51 4.39 -13.76 0.89
N ASP A 52 3.22 -13.47 1.47
CA ASP A 52 1.97 -14.18 1.16
C ASP A 52 1.54 -13.99 -0.30
N VAL A 53 1.48 -12.74 -0.75
CA VAL A 53 1.06 -12.39 -2.12
C VAL A 53 2.01 -12.99 -3.16
N LEU A 54 3.32 -12.94 -2.92
CA LEU A 54 4.30 -13.56 -3.82
C LEU A 54 4.18 -15.07 -3.83
N ALA A 55 3.90 -15.72 -2.69
CA ALA A 55 3.71 -17.16 -2.65
C ALA A 55 2.47 -17.58 -3.48
N ASN A 56 1.36 -16.86 -3.33
CA ASN A 56 0.12 -17.10 -4.07
C ASN A 56 0.25 -16.80 -5.58
N ALA A 57 1.11 -15.86 -5.97
CA ALA A 57 1.42 -15.62 -7.38
C ALA A 57 2.41 -16.67 -7.94
N TRP A 58 3.39 -17.09 -7.14
CA TRP A 58 4.45 -17.99 -7.56
C TRP A 58 3.97 -19.43 -7.78
N ALA A 59 3.07 -19.93 -6.93
CA ALA A 59 2.58 -21.30 -7.00
C ALA A 59 1.96 -21.68 -8.38
N PRO A 60 0.94 -20.95 -8.90
CA PRO A 60 0.38 -21.21 -10.23
C PRO A 60 1.42 -21.04 -11.36
N THR A 61 2.23 -19.98 -11.33
CA THR A 61 3.29 -19.77 -12.33
C THR A 61 4.30 -20.92 -12.37
N LYS A 62 4.73 -21.42 -11.19
CA LYS A 62 5.66 -22.55 -11.10
C LYS A 62 5.02 -23.83 -11.63
N LEU A 63 3.73 -24.05 -11.38
CA LEU A 63 2.98 -25.17 -11.93
C LEU A 63 3.00 -25.13 -13.46
N ALA A 64 2.60 -24.01 -14.07
CA ALA A 64 2.59 -23.84 -15.53
C ALA A 64 3.97 -24.10 -16.15
N VAL A 65 5.04 -23.56 -15.56
CA VAL A 65 6.42 -23.79 -16.01
C VAL A 65 6.84 -25.24 -15.90
N THR A 66 6.50 -25.91 -14.80
CA THR A 66 6.84 -27.32 -14.57
C THR A 66 6.08 -28.23 -15.54
N SER A 67 4.81 -27.93 -15.80
CA SER A 67 4.00 -28.66 -16.78
C SER A 67 4.56 -28.50 -18.19
N ALA A 68 4.96 -27.29 -18.59
CA ALA A 68 5.62 -27.07 -19.88
C ALA A 68 6.94 -27.84 -19.98
N TYR A 69 7.76 -27.83 -18.92
CA TYR A 69 9.05 -28.54 -18.90
C TYR A 69 8.90 -30.06 -18.99
N THR A 70 7.89 -30.63 -18.33
CA THR A 70 7.60 -32.07 -18.35
C THR A 70 6.85 -32.53 -19.61
N GLY A 71 6.50 -31.61 -20.51
CA GLY A 71 5.72 -31.89 -21.72
C GLY A 71 4.24 -32.14 -21.48
N THR A 72 3.73 -31.83 -20.27
CA THR A 72 2.32 -32.02 -19.89
C THR A 72 1.47 -30.74 -20.00
N GLY A 73 2.11 -29.59 -20.23
CA GLY A 73 1.46 -28.28 -20.40
C GLY A 73 2.04 -27.47 -21.56
N SER A 74 1.43 -26.32 -21.85
CA SER A 74 1.86 -25.47 -22.96
C SER A 74 3.03 -24.56 -22.58
N PRO A 75 4.12 -24.52 -23.36
CA PRO A 75 5.19 -23.54 -23.19
C PRO A 75 4.72 -22.09 -23.32
N SER A 76 3.67 -21.82 -24.10
CA SER A 76 3.11 -20.46 -24.21
C SER A 76 2.51 -19.99 -22.90
N ASP A 77 1.80 -20.87 -22.20
CA ASP A 77 1.08 -20.53 -20.98
C ASP A 77 2.07 -20.26 -19.85
N ALA A 78 3.10 -21.10 -19.75
CA ALA A 78 4.25 -20.86 -18.88
C ALA A 78 4.93 -19.51 -19.14
N ALA A 79 5.12 -19.14 -20.41
CA ALA A 79 5.72 -17.85 -20.78
C ALA A 79 4.80 -16.66 -20.42
N LEU A 80 3.49 -16.81 -20.62
CA LEU A 80 2.50 -15.78 -20.28
C LEU A 80 2.41 -15.57 -18.76
N ASP A 81 2.42 -16.64 -17.97
CA ASP A 81 2.37 -16.53 -16.51
C ASP A 81 3.65 -15.93 -15.94
N LEU A 82 4.82 -16.29 -16.48
CA LEU A 82 6.08 -15.63 -16.13
C LEU A 82 6.06 -14.15 -16.49
N LEU A 83 5.52 -13.79 -17.65
CA LEU A 83 5.37 -12.41 -18.07
C LEU A 83 4.39 -11.64 -17.17
N ALA A 84 3.29 -12.26 -16.77
CA ALA A 84 2.34 -11.67 -15.82
C ALA A 84 2.96 -11.47 -14.44
N LEU A 85 3.71 -12.46 -13.94
CA LEU A 85 4.40 -12.41 -12.66
C LEU A 85 5.44 -11.28 -12.65
N PHE A 86 6.45 -11.35 -13.51
CA PHE A 86 7.55 -10.38 -13.49
C PHE A 86 7.13 -9.02 -14.06
N GLY A 87 6.23 -9.00 -15.04
CA GLY A 87 5.64 -7.78 -15.59
C GLY A 87 4.79 -7.07 -14.55
N GLY A 88 3.90 -7.78 -13.85
CA GLY A 88 3.11 -7.26 -12.74
C GLY A 88 4.00 -6.68 -11.64
N LEU A 89 4.97 -7.47 -11.16
CA LEU A 89 5.93 -7.04 -10.15
C LEU A 89 6.68 -5.75 -10.55
N GLY A 90 7.17 -5.71 -11.78
CA GLY A 90 7.82 -4.53 -12.35
C GLY A 90 6.89 -3.33 -12.45
N LEU A 91 5.65 -3.52 -12.91
CA LEU A 91 4.65 -2.45 -13.02
C LEU A 91 4.30 -1.87 -11.65
N GLY A 92 4.10 -2.70 -10.62
CA GLY A 92 3.84 -2.25 -9.26
C GLY A 92 5.00 -1.44 -8.68
N LEU A 93 6.22 -1.99 -8.73
CA LEU A 93 7.41 -1.38 -8.14
C LEU A 93 7.88 -0.15 -8.93
N LEU A 94 8.19 -0.33 -10.23
CA LEU A 94 8.75 0.72 -11.07
C LEU A 94 7.71 1.77 -11.45
N GLY A 95 6.43 1.39 -11.54
CA GLY A 95 5.33 2.31 -11.81
C GLY A 95 5.18 3.34 -10.70
N LEU A 96 5.16 2.90 -9.43
CA LEU A 96 5.09 3.80 -8.29
C LEU A 96 6.36 4.64 -8.10
N ALA A 97 7.54 4.04 -8.28
CA ALA A 97 8.81 4.79 -8.27
C ALA A 97 8.82 5.90 -9.34
N SER A 98 8.35 5.57 -10.55
CA SER A 98 8.25 6.54 -11.65
C SER A 98 7.19 7.61 -11.35
N TYR A 99 6.08 7.24 -10.71
CA TYR A 99 5.05 8.18 -10.29
C TYR A 99 5.59 9.19 -9.27
N GLU A 100 6.28 8.72 -8.23
CA GLU A 100 6.92 9.56 -7.22
C GLU A 100 7.91 10.53 -7.87
N GLN A 101 8.81 10.03 -8.74
CA GLN A 101 9.80 10.86 -9.41
C GLN A 101 9.14 11.95 -10.27
N ARG A 102 8.08 11.61 -11.01
CA ARG A 102 7.32 12.58 -11.82
C ARG A 102 6.59 13.60 -10.95
N TYR A 103 5.98 13.16 -9.86
CA TYR A 103 5.28 14.02 -8.91
C TYR A 103 6.24 15.05 -8.29
N ILE A 104 7.37 14.58 -7.77
CA ILE A 104 8.45 15.43 -7.23
C ILE A 104 8.93 16.42 -8.29
N ARG A 105 9.22 15.95 -9.52
CA ARG A 105 9.68 16.82 -10.61
C ARG A 105 8.67 17.92 -10.93
N ARG A 106 7.37 17.61 -11.00
CA ARG A 106 6.31 18.61 -11.27
C ARG A 106 6.24 19.67 -10.18
N ILE A 107 6.31 19.29 -8.91
CA ILE A 107 6.30 20.24 -7.80
C ILE A 107 7.55 21.12 -7.84
N THR A 108 8.72 20.54 -8.05
CA THR A 108 9.98 21.31 -8.16
C THR A 108 9.89 22.33 -9.28
N LEU A 109 9.34 21.95 -10.44
CA LEU A 109 9.17 22.85 -11.58
C LEU A 109 8.15 23.96 -11.29
N ALA A 110 7.02 23.63 -10.66
CA ALA A 110 6.02 24.63 -10.26
C ALA A 110 6.60 25.64 -9.27
N LEU A 111 7.33 25.20 -8.24
CA LEU A 111 8.00 26.10 -7.29
C LEU A 111 9.04 26.99 -7.98
N LYS A 112 9.79 26.44 -8.95
CA LYS A 112 10.72 27.21 -9.78
C LYS A 112 10.02 28.21 -10.69
N SER A 113 8.82 27.92 -11.21
CA SER A 113 8.06 28.85 -12.06
C SER A 113 7.29 29.92 -11.28
N PHE A 114 7.13 29.79 -9.97
CA PHE A 114 6.71 30.89 -9.08
C PHE A 114 7.87 31.86 -8.74
N ARG A 115 9.12 31.43 -8.95
CA ARG A 115 10.35 32.22 -8.72
C ARG A 115 10.55 33.45 -9.65
N PRO A 116 10.20 33.44 -10.96
CA PRO A 116 10.53 34.54 -11.86
C PRO A 116 9.62 35.76 -11.70
N ARG A 117 8.54 35.68 -10.90
CA ARG A 117 7.63 36.82 -10.66
C ARG A 117 8.10 37.75 -9.53
N LEU A 118 9.22 37.42 -8.88
CA LEU A 118 9.84 38.21 -7.80
C LEU A 118 11.23 38.76 -8.18
N GLU A 119 11.87 38.24 -9.23
CA GLU A 119 13.18 38.70 -9.71
C GLU A 119 13.12 40.02 -10.50
N GLY A 120 11.92 40.51 -10.84
CA GLY A 120 11.72 41.78 -11.53
C GLY A 120 11.66 43.02 -10.63
N MET A 121 11.96 42.93 -9.32
CA MET A 121 11.69 44.06 -8.40
C MET A 121 12.71 44.35 -7.28
N THR A 122 13.92 43.79 -7.29
CA THR A 122 14.95 44.22 -6.32
C THR A 122 16.36 44.10 -6.88
N ASP A 123 16.95 45.25 -7.22
CA ASP A 123 18.39 45.47 -7.45
C ASP A 123 19.20 45.56 -6.13
N ASP A 124 18.62 45.19 -4.98
CA ASP A 124 19.27 45.25 -3.66
C ASP A 124 19.54 43.85 -3.10
N LEU A 125 20.52 43.17 -3.71
CA LEU A 125 20.92 41.81 -3.37
C LEU A 125 22.12 41.83 -2.41
N ASN A 126 21.85 41.77 -1.10
CA ASN A 126 22.66 41.06 -0.07
C ASN A 126 22.20 41.32 1.39
N GLY A 127 20.92 41.63 1.62
CA GLY A 127 20.38 41.82 2.97
C GLY A 127 20.10 40.52 3.74
N PRO A 128 20.12 40.52 5.09
CA PRO A 128 19.71 39.38 5.93
C PRO A 128 18.28 38.89 5.64
N ALA A 129 17.41 39.75 5.11
CA ALA A 129 16.05 39.42 4.68
C ALA A 129 15.99 38.45 3.49
N THR A 130 16.96 38.52 2.56
CA THR A 130 17.03 37.64 1.38
C THR A 130 17.44 36.23 1.80
N ARG A 131 18.45 36.11 2.67
CA ARG A 131 18.88 34.83 3.25
C ARG A 131 17.78 34.19 4.10
N ALA A 132 17.08 34.96 4.94
CA ALA A 132 15.96 34.43 5.72
C ALA A 132 14.80 33.91 4.83
N ARG A 133 14.54 34.58 3.70
CA ARG A 133 13.55 34.14 2.70
C ARG A 133 13.99 32.88 1.96
N GLU A 134 15.25 32.79 1.55
CA GLU A 134 15.82 31.58 0.95
C GLU A 134 15.77 30.40 1.90
N THR A 135 16.08 30.59 3.19
CA THR A 135 16.03 29.53 4.21
C THR A 135 14.59 29.06 4.45
N ALA A 136 13.64 29.99 4.54
CA ALA A 136 12.21 29.68 4.69
C ALA A 136 11.64 28.97 3.45
N GLN A 137 12.12 29.32 2.26
CA GLN A 137 11.68 28.73 0.98
C GLN A 137 12.33 27.36 0.72
N GLU A 138 13.58 27.18 1.14
CA GLU A 138 14.26 25.89 1.15
C GLU A 138 13.57 24.94 2.13
N GLN A 139 13.25 25.40 3.36
CA GLN A 139 12.42 24.66 4.34
C GLN A 139 11.03 24.33 3.80
N ARG A 140 10.37 25.24 3.06
CA ARG A 140 9.07 25.01 2.41
C ARG A 140 9.15 23.95 1.30
N SER A 141 10.27 23.92 0.60
CA SER A 141 10.56 22.91 -0.42
C SER A 141 10.81 21.54 0.24
N THR A 142 11.63 21.47 1.30
CA THR A 142 11.84 20.22 2.06
C THR A 142 10.55 19.68 2.70
N THR A 143 9.64 20.55 3.15
CA THR A 143 8.33 20.13 3.68
C THR A 143 7.38 19.61 2.59
N LEU A 144 7.46 20.11 1.35
CA LEU A 144 6.68 19.59 0.22
C LEU A 144 7.20 18.22 -0.25
N PHE A 145 8.51 18.02 -0.30
CA PHE A 145 9.15 16.75 -0.71
C PHE A 145 9.19 15.68 0.39
N GLY A 146 8.86 16.04 1.63
CA GLY A 146 8.77 15.14 2.79
C GLY A 146 7.42 15.23 3.52
N SER A 147 6.37 15.69 2.83
CA SER A 147 5.07 15.93 3.46
C SER A 147 4.47 14.61 3.99
N PRO A 148 4.13 14.54 5.29
CA PRO A 148 3.40 13.41 5.86
C PRO A 148 2.16 13.00 5.05
N TYR A 149 1.49 13.97 4.43
CA TYR A 149 0.31 13.77 3.58
C TYR A 149 0.66 13.06 2.27
N HIS A 150 1.78 13.39 1.66
CA HIS A 150 2.24 12.72 0.44
C HIS A 150 2.61 11.26 0.76
N LEU A 151 3.38 11.04 1.83
CA LEU A 151 3.74 9.69 2.27
C LEU A 151 2.50 8.85 2.59
N ALA A 152 1.53 9.39 3.34
CA ALA A 152 0.28 8.70 3.62
C ALA A 152 -0.54 8.41 2.36
N THR A 153 -0.49 9.28 1.35
CA THR A 153 -1.15 9.05 0.05
C THR A 153 -0.47 7.93 -0.73
N MET A 154 0.87 7.89 -0.77
CA MET A 154 1.63 6.80 -1.40
C MET A 154 1.35 5.46 -0.72
N ILE A 155 1.33 5.44 0.63
CA ILE A 155 0.95 4.26 1.42
C ILE A 155 -0.48 3.81 1.08
N ALA A 156 -1.45 4.72 1.08
CA ALA A 156 -2.83 4.39 0.73
C ALA A 156 -2.96 3.87 -0.72
N MET A 157 -2.23 4.41 -1.68
CA MET A 157 -2.25 3.92 -3.07
C MET A 157 -1.63 2.54 -3.20
N SER A 158 -0.50 2.28 -2.54
CA SER A 158 0.14 0.95 -2.55
C SER A 158 -0.74 -0.12 -1.89
N ILE A 159 -1.32 0.21 -0.73
CA ILE A 159 -2.29 -0.65 -0.06
C ILE A 159 -3.50 -0.85 -0.98
N GLY A 160 -4.04 0.20 -1.59
CA GLY A 160 -5.14 0.08 -2.55
C GLY A 160 -4.88 -0.89 -3.71
N LEU A 161 -3.65 -0.93 -4.24
CA LEU A 161 -3.29 -1.90 -5.28
C LEU A 161 -3.25 -3.35 -4.75
N HIS A 162 -2.86 -3.54 -3.49
CA HIS A 162 -2.92 -4.83 -2.82
C HIS A 162 -4.36 -5.27 -2.53
N ASN A 163 -5.17 -4.38 -1.96
CA ASN A 163 -6.57 -4.64 -1.62
C ASN A 163 -7.41 -4.91 -2.88
N LEU A 164 -7.01 -4.39 -4.04
CA LEU A 164 -7.60 -4.80 -5.32
C LEU A 164 -7.43 -6.29 -5.59
N SER A 165 -6.24 -6.84 -5.30
CA SER A 165 -5.93 -8.27 -5.50
C SER A 165 -6.66 -9.18 -4.50
N GLU A 166 -6.88 -8.73 -3.26
CA GLU A 166 -7.76 -9.39 -2.29
C GLU A 166 -9.20 -9.45 -2.77
N GLY A 167 -9.71 -8.31 -3.24
CA GLY A 167 -11.05 -8.23 -3.81
C GLY A 167 -11.20 -9.21 -4.96
N LEU A 168 -10.22 -9.24 -5.88
CA LEU A 168 -10.20 -10.21 -6.97
C LEU A 168 -10.28 -11.65 -6.43
N ALA A 169 -9.49 -12.00 -5.40
CA ALA A 169 -9.52 -13.34 -4.80
C ALA A 169 -10.90 -13.69 -4.20
N ILE A 170 -11.55 -12.76 -3.50
CA ILE A 170 -12.92 -12.93 -2.98
C ILE A 170 -13.89 -13.20 -4.14
N GLY A 171 -13.84 -12.37 -5.18
CA GLY A 171 -14.72 -12.49 -6.34
C GLY A 171 -14.51 -13.81 -7.11
N GLN A 172 -13.26 -14.23 -7.32
CA GLN A 172 -12.92 -15.49 -8.01
C GLN A 172 -13.36 -16.71 -7.21
N SER A 173 -13.25 -16.65 -5.88
CA SER A 173 -13.73 -17.70 -4.98
C SER A 173 -15.25 -17.84 -5.07
N TYR A 174 -15.97 -16.72 -5.18
CA TYR A 174 -17.41 -16.74 -5.44
C TYR A 174 -17.75 -17.29 -6.83
N ALA A 175 -17.09 -16.79 -7.88
CA ALA A 175 -17.34 -17.19 -9.27
C ALA A 175 -17.04 -18.68 -9.54
N SER A 176 -16.11 -19.27 -8.79
CA SER A 176 -15.78 -20.70 -8.83
C SER A 176 -16.72 -21.57 -7.99
N GLY A 177 -17.69 -20.99 -7.27
CA GLY A 177 -18.60 -21.71 -6.38
C GLY A 177 -18.02 -22.04 -5.00
N SER A 178 -16.79 -21.62 -4.71
CA SER A 178 -16.08 -21.81 -3.44
C SER A 178 -16.53 -20.79 -2.37
N ILE A 179 -17.82 -20.82 -2.03
CA ILE A 179 -18.43 -19.84 -1.11
C ILE A 179 -17.79 -19.84 0.28
N ALA A 180 -17.44 -21.03 0.81
CA ALA A 180 -16.77 -21.14 2.09
C ALA A 180 -15.43 -20.38 2.08
N LEU A 181 -14.62 -20.60 1.05
CA LEU A 181 -13.35 -19.89 0.85
C LEU A 181 -13.57 -18.38 0.74
N ALA A 182 -14.56 -17.94 -0.05
CA ALA A 182 -14.87 -16.51 -0.18
C ALA A 182 -15.19 -15.85 1.18
N VAL A 183 -15.98 -16.53 2.04
CA VAL A 183 -16.32 -16.04 3.38
C VAL A 183 -15.08 -15.98 4.27
N VAL A 184 -14.21 -17.00 4.24
CA VAL A 184 -13.01 -16.98 5.06
C VAL A 184 -12.04 -15.89 4.59
N LEU A 185 -11.88 -15.71 3.28
CA LEU A 185 -11.12 -14.60 2.71
C LEU A 185 -11.68 -13.25 3.14
N ILE A 186 -13.01 -13.05 3.12
CA ILE A 186 -13.65 -11.82 3.62
C ILE A 186 -13.27 -11.54 5.08
N VAL A 187 -13.32 -12.54 5.95
CA VAL A 187 -13.03 -12.37 7.38
C VAL A 187 -11.55 -12.12 7.61
N GLY A 188 -10.68 -12.93 7.01
CA GLY A 188 -9.23 -12.75 7.05
C GLY A 188 -8.82 -11.40 6.50
N PHE A 189 -9.40 -11.02 5.34
CA PHE A 189 -9.12 -9.76 4.69
C PHE A 189 -9.65 -8.54 5.46
N GLY A 190 -10.82 -8.67 6.07
CA GLY A 190 -11.32 -7.65 6.99
C GLY A 190 -10.40 -7.44 8.19
N ALA A 191 -9.85 -8.52 8.76
CA ALA A 191 -9.01 -8.44 9.95
C ALA A 191 -7.67 -7.74 9.69
N HIS A 192 -6.93 -8.13 8.64
CA HIS A 192 -5.65 -7.46 8.33
C HIS A 192 -5.84 -6.05 7.74
N ASN A 193 -6.88 -5.76 6.94
CA ASN A 193 -7.15 -4.41 6.43
C ASN A 193 -7.33 -3.39 7.56
N ALA A 194 -7.92 -3.79 8.69
CA ALA A 194 -7.98 -2.94 9.88
C ALA A 194 -6.59 -2.48 10.36
N THR A 195 -5.58 -3.34 10.23
CA THR A 195 -4.21 -3.05 10.62
C THR A 195 -3.46 -2.19 9.59
N GLU A 196 -3.81 -2.27 8.31
CA GLU A 196 -3.25 -1.44 7.25
C GLU A 196 -3.59 0.05 7.41
N GLY A 197 -4.77 0.33 7.99
CA GLY A 197 -5.16 1.68 8.38
C GLY A 197 -4.16 2.36 9.31
N PHE A 198 -3.45 1.59 10.16
CA PHE A 198 -2.36 2.11 10.98
C PHE A 198 -1.16 2.53 10.14
N GLY A 199 -0.84 1.78 9.08
CA GLY A 199 0.22 2.11 8.13
C GLY A 199 -0.04 3.45 7.43
N ILE A 200 -1.27 3.66 6.96
CA ILE A 200 -1.70 4.92 6.35
C ILE A 200 -1.64 6.09 7.36
N ALA A 201 -2.09 5.84 8.60
CA ALA A 201 -2.12 6.85 9.66
C ALA A 201 -0.75 7.20 10.24
N GLY A 202 0.23 6.29 10.14
CA GLY A 202 1.56 6.41 10.74
C GLY A 202 2.26 7.74 10.45
N PRO A 203 2.43 8.14 9.18
CA PRO A 203 3.05 9.42 8.82
C PRO A 203 2.32 10.64 9.39
N LEU A 204 0.99 10.59 9.45
CA LEU A 204 0.13 11.69 9.89
C LEU A 204 0.07 11.83 11.42
N THR A 205 0.48 10.81 12.15
CA THR A 205 0.35 10.78 13.60
C THR A 205 1.24 11.84 14.26
N GLY A 206 0.67 12.63 15.17
CA GLY A 206 1.36 13.66 15.94
C GLY A 206 1.98 14.80 15.12
N ILE A 207 1.46 15.08 13.93
CA ILE A 207 1.73 16.34 13.23
C ILE A 207 1.10 17.52 14.01
N LEU A 208 1.58 18.75 13.79
CA LEU A 208 1.16 19.93 14.56
C LEU A 208 -0.34 20.23 14.40
N GLU A 209 -0.84 20.21 13.15
CA GLU A 209 -2.24 20.42 12.83
C GLU A 209 -2.92 19.09 12.49
N LYS A 210 -4.03 18.77 13.16
CA LYS A 210 -4.75 17.52 12.90
C LYS A 210 -5.13 17.40 11.42
N PRO A 211 -4.97 16.20 10.81
CA PRO A 211 -5.47 15.96 9.47
C PRO A 211 -6.98 16.21 9.38
N ARG A 212 -7.42 16.77 8.25
CA ARG A 212 -8.85 16.92 7.97
C ARG A 212 -9.48 15.52 7.85
N VAL A 213 -10.65 15.34 8.47
CA VAL A 213 -11.40 14.07 8.40
C VAL A 213 -11.71 13.69 6.94
N SER A 214 -12.01 14.65 6.07
CA SER A 214 -12.23 14.40 4.65
C SER A 214 -10.99 13.86 3.93
N PHE A 215 -9.79 14.26 4.36
CA PHE A 215 -8.55 13.71 3.83
C PHE A 215 -8.35 12.27 4.30
N LEU A 216 -8.57 11.98 5.58
CA LEU A 216 -8.51 10.61 6.10
C LEU A 216 -9.54 9.70 5.41
N ALA A 217 -10.77 10.20 5.21
CA ALA A 217 -11.79 9.45 4.51
C ALA A 217 -11.39 9.14 3.07
N LYS A 218 -10.77 10.10 2.37
CA LYS A 218 -10.22 9.86 1.03
C LYS A 218 -9.11 8.80 1.05
N LEU A 219 -8.21 8.82 2.04
CA LEU A 219 -7.17 7.79 2.14
C LEU A 219 -7.75 6.42 2.44
N GLY A 220 -8.75 6.31 3.31
CA GLY A 220 -9.47 5.06 3.56
C GLY A 220 -10.17 4.52 2.31
N LEU A 221 -10.77 5.39 1.50
CA LEU A 221 -11.37 4.99 0.21
C LEU A 221 -10.31 4.57 -0.81
N ILE A 222 -9.16 5.24 -0.86
CA ILE A 222 -8.06 4.87 -1.78
C ILE A 222 -7.46 3.52 -1.37
N GLY A 223 -7.28 3.27 -0.07
CA GLY A 223 -6.71 2.03 0.46
C GLY A 223 -7.70 0.86 0.43
N GLY A 224 -8.90 1.02 0.98
CA GLY A 224 -9.86 -0.09 1.15
C GLY A 224 -10.92 -0.20 0.06
N GLY A 225 -11.25 0.89 -0.64
CA GLY A 225 -12.23 0.88 -1.73
C GLY A 225 -11.92 -0.10 -2.86
N PRO A 226 -10.64 -0.30 -3.25
CA PRO A 226 -10.27 -1.28 -4.26
C PRO A 226 -10.65 -2.72 -3.93
N THR A 227 -10.79 -3.15 -2.66
CA THR A 227 -11.30 -4.50 -2.32
C THR A 227 -12.71 -4.72 -2.89
N PHE A 228 -13.58 -3.72 -2.79
CA PHE A 228 -14.92 -3.79 -3.36
C PHE A 228 -14.87 -3.90 -4.90
N LEU A 229 -14.05 -3.06 -5.54
CA LEU A 229 -13.89 -3.08 -7.00
C LEU A 229 -13.31 -4.42 -7.48
N GLY A 230 -12.31 -4.94 -6.78
CA GLY A 230 -11.72 -6.24 -7.04
C GLY A 230 -12.75 -7.35 -6.89
N THR A 231 -13.61 -7.28 -5.86
CA THR A 231 -14.68 -8.26 -5.63
C THR A 231 -15.66 -8.29 -6.80
N ILE A 232 -16.07 -7.12 -7.30
CA ILE A 232 -16.89 -7.02 -8.52
C ILE A 232 -16.15 -7.67 -9.68
N ILE A 233 -14.94 -7.21 -10.00
CA ILE A 233 -14.20 -7.69 -11.17
C ILE A 233 -13.96 -9.20 -11.10
N GLY A 234 -13.52 -9.70 -9.93
CA GLY A 234 -13.22 -11.11 -9.70
C GLY A 234 -14.43 -12.01 -9.80
N SER A 235 -15.63 -11.48 -9.52
CA SER A 235 -16.88 -12.24 -9.61
C SER A 235 -17.38 -12.46 -11.05
N LEU A 236 -16.83 -11.73 -12.03
CA LEU A 236 -17.34 -11.73 -13.42
C LEU A 236 -16.78 -12.88 -14.27
N TRP A 237 -15.53 -13.29 -14.06
CA TRP A 237 -14.89 -14.40 -14.77
C TRP A 237 -13.79 -15.00 -13.91
N VAL A 238 -13.36 -16.23 -14.16
CA VAL A 238 -12.21 -16.84 -13.48
C VAL A 238 -10.97 -16.83 -14.38
N SER A 239 -9.82 -16.32 -13.93
CA SER A 239 -8.58 -16.28 -14.73
C SER A 239 -7.31 -16.29 -13.87
N GLU A 240 -6.53 -17.36 -14.01
CA GLU A 240 -5.24 -17.53 -13.33
C GLU A 240 -4.23 -16.45 -13.74
N LEU A 241 -4.11 -16.17 -15.04
CA LEU A 241 -3.23 -15.12 -15.56
C LEU A 241 -3.55 -13.74 -14.95
N THR A 242 -4.85 -13.42 -14.82
CA THR A 242 -5.31 -12.17 -14.21
C THR A 242 -4.95 -12.16 -12.72
N TYR A 243 -5.19 -13.26 -12.02
CA TYR A 243 -4.86 -13.42 -10.61
C TYR A 243 -3.36 -13.22 -10.35
N VAL A 244 -2.49 -13.90 -11.10
CA VAL A 244 -1.02 -13.76 -11.03
C VAL A 244 -0.59 -12.33 -11.32
N LEU A 245 -1.13 -11.70 -12.37
CA LEU A 245 -0.77 -10.33 -12.74
C LEU A 245 -1.07 -9.34 -11.60
N PHE A 246 -2.28 -9.40 -11.02
CA PHE A 246 -2.70 -8.47 -9.98
C PHE A 246 -2.00 -8.71 -8.63
N LEU A 247 -1.80 -9.97 -8.22
CA LEU A 247 -0.98 -10.27 -7.04
C LEU A 247 0.45 -9.76 -7.21
N SER A 248 1.06 -9.99 -8.37
CA SER A 248 2.44 -9.58 -8.59
C SER A 248 2.57 -8.06 -8.63
N LEU A 249 1.61 -7.37 -9.24
CA LEU A 249 1.50 -5.91 -9.19
C LEU A 249 1.38 -5.39 -7.76
N ALA A 250 0.53 -6.00 -6.94
CA ALA A 250 0.40 -5.70 -5.52
C ALA A 250 1.72 -5.90 -4.78
N ALA A 251 2.40 -7.05 -4.96
CA ALA A 251 3.68 -7.32 -4.34
C ALA A 251 4.74 -6.26 -4.69
N GLY A 252 4.80 -5.84 -5.95
CA GLY A 252 5.71 -4.78 -6.38
C GLY A 252 5.43 -3.44 -5.70
N ALA A 253 4.14 -3.11 -5.55
CA ALA A 253 3.72 -1.90 -4.86
C ALA A 253 4.00 -1.93 -3.35
N LEU A 254 3.84 -3.09 -2.71
CA LEU A 254 4.15 -3.30 -1.30
C LEU A 254 5.65 -3.22 -1.02
N VAL A 255 6.50 -3.78 -1.90
CA VAL A 255 7.97 -3.65 -1.80
C VAL A 255 8.37 -2.18 -1.84
N TYR A 256 7.87 -1.43 -2.83
CA TYR A 256 8.18 -0.02 -2.98
C TYR A 256 7.84 0.78 -1.71
N VAL A 257 6.63 0.61 -1.19
CA VAL A 257 6.15 1.41 -0.06
C VAL A 257 6.78 1.01 1.27
N THR A 258 7.11 -0.27 1.45
CA THR A 258 7.84 -0.75 2.64
C THR A 258 9.20 -0.05 2.74
N LEU A 259 9.92 0.07 1.62
CA LEU A 259 11.19 0.81 1.57
C LEU A 259 11.01 2.31 1.83
N LEU A 260 9.94 2.89 1.30
CA LEU A 260 9.60 4.30 1.55
C LEU A 260 9.29 4.56 3.04
N MET A 261 8.51 3.67 3.67
CA MET A 261 8.20 3.72 5.10
C MET A 261 9.44 3.50 5.97
N TYR A 262 10.36 2.64 5.54
CA TYR A 262 11.61 2.40 6.26
C TYR A 262 12.47 3.67 6.30
N ASN A 263 12.62 4.31 5.14
CA ASN A 263 13.34 5.58 5.04
C ASN A 263 12.69 6.69 5.90
N ALA A 264 11.36 6.72 5.99
CA ALA A 264 10.64 7.64 6.85
C ALA A 264 10.84 7.34 8.36
N ALA A 265 10.80 6.06 8.75
CA ALA A 265 10.98 5.62 10.13
C ALA A 265 12.38 5.96 10.66
N ARG A 266 13.40 5.74 9.83
CA ARG A 266 14.82 5.98 10.14
C ARG A 266 15.12 7.44 10.48
N ARG A 267 14.27 8.38 10.07
CA ARG A 267 14.38 9.80 10.43
C ARG A 267 13.80 10.13 11.82
N GLN A 268 13.03 9.23 12.41
CA GLN A 268 12.25 9.48 13.62
C GLN A 268 12.60 8.55 14.79
N SER A 269 13.29 7.44 14.53
CA SER A 269 13.62 6.41 15.52
C SER A 269 14.96 5.71 15.24
N SER A 270 15.51 5.05 16.26
CA SER A 270 16.70 4.21 16.12
C SER A 270 16.41 2.94 15.32
N ASN A 271 17.46 2.34 14.74
CA ASN A 271 17.32 1.09 13.99
C ASN A 271 16.72 -0.01 14.84
N ASP A 272 17.22 -0.15 16.07
CA ASP A 272 16.90 -1.29 16.92
C ASP A 272 15.40 -1.32 17.22
N LEU A 273 14.81 -0.15 17.50
CA LEU A 273 13.37 -0.04 17.74
C LEU A 273 12.57 -0.31 16.46
N ILE A 274 13.09 0.08 15.29
CA ILE A 274 12.47 -0.23 14.00
C ILE A 274 12.52 -1.73 13.73
N MET A 275 13.65 -2.40 13.95
CA MET A 275 13.79 -3.85 13.75
C MET A 275 12.87 -4.64 14.69
N VAL A 276 12.76 -4.22 15.95
CA VAL A 276 11.80 -4.81 16.91
C VAL A 276 10.36 -4.60 16.43
N GLY A 277 10.00 -3.40 15.98
CA GLY A 277 8.67 -3.12 15.44
C GLY A 277 8.35 -3.99 14.22
N ILE A 278 9.27 -4.08 13.26
CA ILE A 278 9.12 -4.93 12.06
C ILE A 278 8.95 -6.39 12.47
N PHE A 279 9.76 -6.89 13.41
CA PHE A 279 9.65 -8.26 13.89
C PHE A 279 8.28 -8.55 14.54
N ILE A 280 7.80 -7.66 15.42
CA ILE A 280 6.49 -7.82 16.06
C ILE A 280 5.37 -7.76 15.00
N GLY A 281 5.48 -6.86 14.03
CA GLY A 281 4.50 -6.75 12.95
C GLY A 281 4.45 -7.99 12.07
N LEU A 282 5.62 -8.55 11.74
CA LEU A 282 5.75 -9.79 10.99
C LEU A 282 5.12 -10.97 11.76
N LEU A 283 5.39 -11.08 13.06
CA LEU A 283 4.75 -12.08 13.93
C LEU A 283 3.23 -11.91 13.96
N ALA A 284 2.73 -10.67 14.04
CA ALA A 284 1.30 -10.39 14.03
C ALA A 284 0.65 -10.81 12.69
N GLY A 285 1.32 -10.57 11.56
CA GLY A 285 0.89 -11.03 10.24
C GLY A 285 0.74 -12.55 10.19
N PHE A 286 1.82 -13.29 10.50
CA PHE A 286 1.77 -14.77 10.54
C PHE A 286 0.76 -15.32 11.55
N LEU A 287 0.60 -14.69 12.71
CA LEU A 287 -0.38 -15.14 13.70
C LEU A 287 -1.81 -14.95 13.19
N THR A 288 -2.09 -13.84 12.51
CA THR A 288 -3.40 -13.57 11.91
C THR A 288 -3.70 -14.60 10.83
N ASP A 289 -2.75 -14.86 9.94
CA ASP A 289 -2.84 -15.89 8.91
C ASP A 289 -3.07 -17.30 9.47
N LEU A 290 -2.34 -17.67 10.53
CA LEU A 290 -2.52 -18.93 11.21
C LEU A 290 -3.92 -19.06 11.83
N ILE A 291 -4.43 -18.00 12.47
CA ILE A 291 -5.79 -17.97 13.04
C ILE A 291 -6.83 -18.18 11.94
N VAL A 292 -6.67 -17.50 10.81
CA VAL A 292 -7.56 -17.62 9.65
C VAL A 292 -7.51 -19.04 9.08
N SER A 293 -6.32 -19.61 8.90
CA SER A 293 -6.11 -20.99 8.44
C SER A 293 -6.74 -22.02 9.38
N LEU A 294 -6.54 -21.89 10.70
CA LEU A 294 -7.15 -22.78 11.70
C LEU A 294 -8.68 -22.62 11.80
N GLY A 295 -9.20 -21.47 11.38
CA GLY A 295 -10.64 -21.18 11.26
C GLY A 295 -11.31 -21.85 10.06
N GLY A 296 -10.54 -22.53 9.19
CA GLY A 296 -11.05 -23.27 8.03
C GLY A 296 -10.88 -22.56 6.69
N ALA A 297 -9.90 -21.65 6.58
CA ALA A 297 -9.45 -21.07 5.31
C ALA A 297 -8.69 -22.07 4.45
#